data_AF-A0A2N1YN56-F1
#
_entry.id   AF-A0A2N1YN56-F1
#
_cell.length_a   1.000
_cell.length_b   1.000
_cell.length_c   1.000
_cell.angle_alpha   90.00
_cell.angle_beta   90.00
_cell.angle_gamma   90.00
#
_symmetry.space_group_name_H-M   'P 1'
#
loop_
_entity.id
_entity.type
_entity.pdbx_description
1 polymer ?
#
loop_
_entity_poly.entity_id
_entity_poly.type
_entity_poly.pdbx_seq_one_letter_code
_entity_poly.pdbx_strand_id
1 'polypeptide(L)'
;MDLGVRLVDKSESSVVFAFIEADYIVDYRIKSDLQEEALKAFAEFNAVHNVWPFWRQHVFDVVDKGRLPRIEVPFFAGLKLK
;
A
#
# COMPACT_ATOMS: atom_id res chain seq x y z
N MET A 1 6.70 -6.10 -1.12
CA MET A 1 5.33 -5.94 -0.59
C MET A 1 4.53 -5.29 -1.67
N ASP A 2 3.38 -5.89 -1.96
CA ASP A 2 2.66 -5.64 -3.20
C ASP A 2 1.38 -4.89 -2.81
N LEU A 3 1.21 -3.68 -3.32
CA LEU A 3 0.06 -2.81 -3.03
C LEU A 3 -0.61 -2.40 -4.34
N GLY A 4 -1.95 -2.41 -4.39
CA GLY A 4 -2.68 -2.05 -5.59
C GLY A 4 -4.10 -1.53 -5.39
N VAL A 5 -4.59 -0.78 -6.39
CA VAL A 5 -5.96 -0.25 -6.46
C VAL A 5 -6.55 -0.48 -7.86
N ARG A 6 -7.87 -0.75 -7.92
CA ARG A 6 -8.61 -0.96 -9.17
C ARG A 6 -9.76 0.05 -9.30
N LEU A 7 -9.97 0.57 -10.50
CA LEU A 7 -11.15 1.35 -10.86
C LEU A 7 -12.07 0.46 -11.71
N VAL A 8 -13.31 0.25 -11.26
CA VAL A 8 -14.25 -0.70 -11.88
C VAL A 8 -15.59 -0.05 -12.20
N ASP A 9 -16.24 -0.55 -13.25
CA ASP A 9 -17.62 -0.18 -13.58
C ASP A 9 -18.60 -0.70 -12.52
N LYS A 10 -19.69 0.05 -12.29
CA LYS A 10 -20.78 -0.34 -11.38
C LYS A 10 -21.77 -1.33 -12.02
N SER A 11 -21.69 -1.57 -13.33
CA SER A 11 -22.53 -2.56 -14.02
C SER A 11 -22.09 -4.00 -13.72
N GLU A 12 -22.97 -4.98 -13.95
CA GLU A 12 -22.66 -6.42 -13.74
C GLU A 12 -21.45 -6.91 -14.55
N SER A 13 -21.02 -6.14 -15.57
CA SER A 13 -19.90 -6.50 -16.44
C SER A 13 -18.51 -6.37 -15.81
N SER A 14 -18.37 -5.78 -14.61
CA SER A 14 -17.12 -5.69 -13.83
C SER A 14 -15.89 -5.26 -14.65
N VAL A 15 -16.06 -4.34 -15.60
CA VAL A 15 -14.97 -3.86 -16.44
C VAL A 15 -13.98 -3.06 -15.59
N VAL A 16 -12.71 -3.45 -15.62
CA VAL A 16 -11.61 -2.72 -14.97
C VAL A 16 -11.12 -1.63 -15.91
N PHE A 17 -11.27 -0.37 -15.52
CA PHE A 17 -10.82 0.79 -16.31
C PHE A 17 -9.36 1.13 -16.07
N ALA A 18 -8.87 0.90 -14.85
CA ALA A 18 -7.48 1.14 -14.49
C ALA A 18 -7.06 0.22 -13.34
N PHE A 19 -5.82 -0.25 -13.42
CA PHE A 19 -5.15 -1.00 -12.36
C PHE A 19 -3.79 -0.37 -12.10
N ILE A 20 -3.53 -0.02 -10.83
CA ILE A 20 -2.27 0.58 -10.40
C ILE A 20 -1.70 -0.33 -9.32
N GLU A 21 -0.48 -0.82 -9.53
CA GLU A 21 0.26 -1.68 -8.61
C GLU A 21 1.71 -1.22 -8.51
N ALA A 22 2.33 -1.48 -7.37
CA ALA A 22 3.75 -1.18 -7.16
C ALA A 22 4.33 -2.04 -6.04
N ASP A 23 5.61 -2.39 -6.20
CA ASP A 23 6.40 -3.13 -5.22
C ASP A 23 7.35 -2.21 -4.47
N TYR A 24 7.33 -2.34 -3.15
CA TYR A 24 8.20 -1.57 -2.26
C TYR A 24 9.15 -2.48 -1.50
N ILE A 25 10.39 -1.99 -1.36
CA ILE A 25 11.44 -2.53 -0.50
C ILE A 25 11.79 -1.45 0.53
N VAL A 26 11.96 -1.87 1.78
CA VAL A 26 12.33 -1.00 2.89
C VAL A 26 13.50 -1.60 3.64
N ASP A 27 14.60 -0.87 3.68
CA ASP A 27 15.83 -1.29 4.36
C ASP A 27 15.91 -0.63 5.74
N TYR A 28 15.92 -1.45 6.79
CA TYR A 28 16.06 -1.00 8.17
C TYR A 28 17.40 -1.41 8.75
N ARG A 29 18.02 -0.49 9.50
CA ARG A 29 19.22 -0.79 10.29
C ARG A 29 18.82 -1.20 11.70
N ILE A 30 19.15 -2.43 12.07
CA ILE A 30 19.02 -2.93 13.43
C ILE A 30 20.16 -2.37 14.29
N LYS A 31 19.83 -1.78 15.44
CA LYS A 31 20.81 -1.11 16.34
C LYS A 31 21.15 -1.94 17.59
N SER A 32 20.36 -2.95 17.89
CA SER A 32 20.49 -3.83 19.04
C SER A 32 19.87 -5.17 18.70
N ASP A 33 20.24 -6.22 19.42
CA ASP A 33 19.59 -7.51 19.24
C ASP A 33 18.09 -7.40 19.54
N LEU A 34 17.30 -7.97 18.65
CA LEU A 34 15.84 -8.02 18.73
C LEU A 34 15.42 -9.48 18.68
N GLN A 35 14.42 -9.83 19.49
CA GLN A 35 13.79 -11.14 19.42
C GLN A 35 13.14 -11.33 18.04
N GLU A 36 13.17 -12.55 17.54
CA GLU A 36 12.64 -12.89 16.22
C GLU A 36 11.15 -12.55 16.10
N GLU A 37 10.38 -12.75 17.18
CA GLU A 37 8.97 -12.40 17.26
C GLU A 37 8.74 -10.89 17.09
N ALA A 38 9.61 -10.06 17.68
CA ALA A 38 9.54 -8.62 17.55
C ALA A 38 9.90 -8.15 16.13
N LEU A 39 10.91 -8.78 15.50
CA LEU A 39 11.27 -8.52 14.11
C LEU A 39 10.13 -8.90 13.15
N LYS A 40 9.51 -10.05 13.37
CA LYS A 40 8.38 -10.51 12.56
C LYS A 40 7.18 -9.56 12.70
N ALA A 41 6.80 -9.20 13.92
CA ALA A 41 5.74 -8.23 14.16
C ALA A 41 6.08 -6.84 13.56
N PHE A 42 7.35 -6.44 13.58
CA PHE A 42 7.77 -5.21 12.92
C PHE A 42 7.58 -5.29 11.40
N ALA A 43 8.06 -6.36 10.77
CA ALA A 43 7.95 -6.56 9.33
C ALA A 43 6.50 -6.65 8.85
N GLU A 44 5.62 -7.30 9.61
CA GLU A 44 4.21 -7.49 9.23
C GLU A 44 3.36 -6.22 9.39
N PHE A 45 3.66 -5.36 10.37
CA PHE A 45 2.82 -4.19 10.68
C PHE A 45 3.49 -2.87 10.32
N ASN A 46 4.70 -2.64 10.84
CA ASN A 46 5.36 -1.34 10.75
C ASN A 46 5.92 -1.10 9.35
N ALA A 47 6.47 -2.13 8.70
CA ALA A 47 6.99 -1.97 7.34
C ALA A 47 5.88 -1.54 6.36
N VAL A 48 4.72 -2.19 6.42
CA VAL A 48 3.53 -1.85 5.62
C VAL A 48 3.04 -0.45 5.92
N HIS A 49 2.89 -0.13 7.20
CA HIS A 49 2.42 1.18 7.66
C HIS A 49 3.34 2.32 7.18
N ASN A 50 4.66 2.12 7.24
CA ASN A 50 5.64 3.11 6.82
C ASN A 50 5.65 3.31 5.29
N VAL A 51 5.37 2.26 4.51
CA VAL A 51 5.29 2.34 3.04
C VAL A 51 3.98 2.99 2.57
N TRP A 52 2.88 2.82 3.32
CA TRP A 52 1.55 3.25 2.90
C TRP A 52 1.47 4.70 2.39
N PRO A 53 2.06 5.72 3.04
CA PRO A 53 2.03 7.09 2.54
C PRO A 53 2.73 7.25 1.17
N PHE A 54 3.83 6.53 0.94
CA PHE A 54 4.58 6.57 -0.31
C PHE A 54 3.77 5.93 -1.44
N TRP A 55 3.17 4.76 -1.18
CA TRP A 55 2.27 4.13 -2.15
C TRP A 55 1.05 5.00 -2.44
N ARG A 56 0.44 5.60 -1.41
CA ARG A 56 -0.71 6.50 -1.58
C ARG A 56 -0.36 7.72 -2.42
N GLN A 57 0.80 8.32 -2.22
CA GLN A 57 1.29 9.42 -3.05
C GLN A 57 1.52 8.96 -4.49
N HIS A 58 2.14 7.78 -4.69
CA HIS A 58 2.34 7.20 -6.02
C HIS A 58 1.02 7.02 -6.78
N VAL A 59 -0.02 6.50 -6.12
CA VAL A 59 -1.36 6.38 -6.72
C VAL A 59 -1.90 7.76 -7.13
N PHE A 60 -1.80 8.77 -6.28
CA PHE A 60 -2.27 10.11 -6.61
C PHE A 60 -1.50 10.73 -7.78
N ASP A 61 -0.18 10.57 -7.81
CA ASP A 61 0.66 11.06 -8.91
C ASP A 61 0.31 10.39 -10.24
N VAL A 62 0.06 9.07 -10.23
CA VAL A 62 -0.34 8.32 -11.43
C VAL A 62 -1.71 8.74 -11.91
N VAL A 63 -2.67 8.91 -11.00
CA VAL A 63 -4.04 9.37 -11.31
C VAL A 63 -4.03 10.77 -11.91
N ASP A 64 -3.28 11.70 -11.31
CA ASP A 64 -3.21 13.09 -11.76
C ASP A 64 -2.52 13.21 -13.13
N LYS A 65 -1.35 12.57 -13.30
CA LYS A 65 -0.62 12.54 -14.58
C LYS A 65 -1.43 11.87 -15.69
N GLY A 66 -2.14 10.80 -15.36
CA GLY A 66 -3.02 10.09 -16.29
C GLY A 66 -4.33 10.80 -16.58
N ARG A 67 -4.63 11.92 -15.89
CA ARG A 67 -5.94 12.60 -15.92
C ARG A 67 -7.10 11.63 -15.66
N LEU A 68 -6.88 10.65 -14.79
CA LEU A 68 -7.87 9.65 -14.42
C LEU A 68 -8.87 10.27 -13.42
N PRO A 69 -10.09 9.71 -13.31
CA PRO A 69 -11.02 10.10 -12.26
C PRO A 69 -10.36 9.99 -10.88
N ARG A 70 -10.66 10.94 -10.00
CA ARG A 70 -10.08 10.99 -8.65
C ARG A 70 -10.37 9.70 -7.89
N ILE A 71 -9.31 9.05 -7.41
CA ILE A 71 -9.38 7.87 -6.56
C ILE A 71 -9.18 8.32 -5.11
N GLU A 72 -10.08 7.92 -4.22
CA GLU A 72 -9.87 8.09 -2.79
C GLU A 72 -9.17 6.87 -2.22
N VAL A 73 -7.95 7.07 -1.74
CA VAL A 73 -7.21 6.06 -0.99
C VAL A 73 -7.37 6.35 0.51
N PRO A 74 -7.96 5.44 1.30
CA PRO A 74 -8.22 5.66 2.72
C PRO A 74 -6.93 5.71 3.54
N PHE A 75 -7.04 6.17 4.77
CA PHE A 75 -5.95 6.03 5.75
C PHE A 75 -5.80 4.55 6.14
N PHE A 76 -4.57 4.07 6.23
CA PHE A 76 -4.27 2.73 6.70
C PHE A 76 -4.13 2.72 8.22
N ALA A 77 -5.14 2.20 8.91
CA ALA A 77 -5.18 2.11 10.37
C ALA A 77 -4.27 1.00 10.97
N GLY A 78 -3.53 0.26 10.13
CA GLY A 78 -2.77 -0.92 10.52
C GLY A 78 -3.58 -2.21 10.39
N LEU A 79 -2.87 -3.34 10.36
CA LEU A 79 -3.48 -4.66 10.52
C LEU A 79 -3.84 -4.87 12.01
N LYS A 80 -4.86 -5.65 12.32
CA LYS A 80 -5.10 -6.09 13.70
C LYS A 80 -4.14 -7.23 14.04
N LEU A 81 -3.35 -7.06 15.10
CA LEU A 81 -2.59 -8.15 15.72
C LEU A 81 -3.61 -9.20 16.20
N LYS A 82 -3.46 -10.44 15.74
CA LYS A 82 -4.23 -11.59 16.23
C LYS A 82 -3.52 -12.23 17.41
#